data_AF-A0A2H1KAT9-F1
#
_entry.id   AF-A0A2H1KAT9-F1
#
_cell.length_a   1.000
_cell.length_b   1.000
_cell.length_c   1.000
_cell.angle_alpha   90.00
_cell.angle_beta   90.00
_cell.angle_gamma   90.00
#
_symmetry.space_group_name_H-M   'P 1'
#
loop_
_entity.id
_entity.type
_entity.pdbx_description
1 polymer ?
#
loop_
_entity_poly.entity_id
_entity_poly.type
_entity_poly.pdbx_seq_one_letter_code
_entity_poly.pdbx_strand_id
1 'polypeptide(L)'
;MTSPIQLARNYARSYEASSRKDKGTILDTVTEATGWTRDHARHQLRSQFHQIRAGVSLDAAVDRRRLKPKKFSPRAQRALELVWKSSGRPCGKYLEAAMSDCLDSLERHGHLREGRHGYSPSVRRELLDISAATIDRYLRGAKADDHDDSWLTGTGAGMRASLPRQRMRSLLEPEPGYFLVELLTITTPTGEDCVTVTFTDVEIGWVHTTTFAPGTQVVDMLAQMVRAAPFIVTGVLPPPAVPDSAITTWAEENLIEIHCTSDLRQGSRVPDRTFSGLDLPLGTPHDIDAAIARVNELWAALADRLNYFMPVKNPVGWRPTPSGVRRREYDQPRTPVSRLLASGILCPEQTREVREKSQGLDIAGLTARIAELKSTLH
;
A
#
# COMPACT_ATOMS: atom_id res chain seq x y z
N MET A 1 -30.36 -21.95 25.12
CA MET A 1 -29.03 -22.57 25.04
C MET A 1 -28.07 -21.77 25.92
N THR A 2 -27.46 -22.40 26.91
CA THR A 2 -26.51 -21.74 27.83
C THR A 2 -25.21 -21.40 27.08
N SER A 3 -24.74 -20.16 27.16
CA SER A 3 -23.48 -19.77 26.51
C SER A 3 -22.30 -20.61 27.03
N PRO A 4 -21.32 -21.00 26.19
CA PRO A 4 -20.12 -21.72 26.63
C PRO A 4 -19.40 -21.08 27.82
N ILE A 5 -19.40 -19.74 27.89
CA ILE A 5 -18.79 -18.97 28.99
C ILE A 5 -19.61 -19.10 30.28
N GLN A 6 -20.94 -19.10 30.17
CA GLN A 6 -21.85 -19.28 31.30
C GLN A 6 -21.76 -20.70 31.86
N LEU A 7 -21.63 -21.70 30.98
CA LEU A 7 -21.38 -23.09 31.38
C LEU A 7 -20.06 -23.22 32.15
N ALA A 8 -18.98 -22.68 31.62
CA ALA A 8 -17.68 -22.67 32.31
C ALA A 8 -17.74 -21.95 33.65
N ARG A 9 -18.52 -20.86 33.75
CA ARG A 9 -18.71 -20.12 34.98
C ARG A 9 -19.46 -20.91 36.05
N ASN A 10 -20.46 -21.71 35.66
CA ASN A 10 -21.20 -22.58 36.58
C ASN A 10 -20.31 -23.67 37.19
N TYR A 11 -19.44 -24.27 36.37
CA TYR A 11 -18.53 -25.34 36.81
C TYR A 11 -17.26 -24.82 37.51
N ALA A 12 -16.97 -23.51 37.46
CA ALA A 12 -15.71 -22.95 37.93
C ALA A 12 -15.43 -23.17 39.43
N ARG A 13 -16.45 -23.07 40.29
CA ARG A 13 -16.28 -23.32 41.75
C ARG A 13 -16.01 -24.78 42.04
N SER A 14 -16.78 -25.67 41.42
CA SER A 14 -16.61 -27.12 41.57
C SER A 14 -15.26 -27.56 41.04
N TYR A 15 -14.85 -27.06 39.87
CA TYR A 15 -13.56 -27.36 39.26
C TYR A 15 -12.37 -26.99 40.16
N GLU A 16 -12.43 -25.85 40.86
CA GLU A 16 -11.31 -25.47 41.74
C GLU A 16 -11.23 -26.35 42.99
N ALA A 17 -12.39 -26.68 43.58
CA ALA A 17 -12.51 -27.50 44.79
C ALA A 17 -12.32 -29.02 44.56
N SER A 18 -12.39 -29.48 43.31
CA SER A 18 -12.34 -30.89 42.93
C SER A 18 -10.94 -31.53 43.04
N SER A 19 -10.90 -32.85 43.23
CA SER A 19 -9.67 -33.65 43.13
C SER A 19 -9.16 -33.72 41.69
N ARG A 20 -7.93 -34.21 41.47
CA ARG A 20 -7.35 -34.35 40.12
C ARG A 20 -8.23 -35.22 39.19
N LYS A 21 -8.85 -36.27 39.73
CA LYS A 21 -9.74 -37.17 38.99
C LYS A 21 -11.02 -36.45 38.57
N ASP A 22 -11.65 -35.73 39.51
CA ASP A 22 -12.91 -35.03 39.25
C ASP A 22 -12.73 -33.80 38.36
N LYS A 23 -11.57 -33.13 38.43
CA LYS A 23 -11.19 -32.08 37.45
C LYS A 23 -11.12 -32.63 36.03
N GLY A 24 -10.71 -33.88 35.85
CA GLY A 24 -10.75 -34.57 34.56
C GLY A 24 -12.18 -34.69 34.05
N THR A 25 -13.09 -35.23 34.85
CA THR A 25 -14.50 -35.38 34.50
C THR A 25 -15.17 -34.05 34.16
N ILE A 26 -14.93 -32.99 34.95
CA ILE A 26 -15.49 -31.66 34.69
C ILE A 26 -14.95 -31.09 33.37
N LEU A 27 -13.67 -31.29 33.06
CA LEU A 27 -13.11 -30.86 31.79
C LEU A 27 -13.79 -31.57 30.62
N ASP A 28 -14.02 -32.87 30.75
CA ASP A 28 -14.61 -33.70 29.69
C ASP A 28 -16.02 -33.22 29.36
N THR A 29 -16.84 -33.02 30.39
CA THR A 29 -18.20 -32.46 30.29
C THR A 29 -18.19 -31.07 29.65
N VAL A 30 -17.26 -30.18 30.04
CA VAL A 30 -17.18 -28.83 29.47
C VAL A 30 -16.71 -28.88 28.02
N THR A 31 -15.74 -29.73 27.67
CA THR A 31 -15.26 -29.86 26.30
C THR A 31 -16.30 -30.45 25.35
N GLU A 32 -17.05 -31.46 25.81
CA GLU A 32 -18.14 -32.07 25.04
C GLU A 32 -19.26 -31.07 24.77
N ALA A 33 -19.66 -30.29 25.77
CA ALA A 33 -20.74 -29.32 25.65
C ALA A 33 -20.38 -28.03 24.88
N THR A 34 -19.09 -27.68 24.78
CA THR A 34 -18.64 -26.41 24.18
C THR A 34 -17.84 -26.57 22.89
N GLY A 35 -17.39 -27.79 22.58
CA GLY A 35 -16.45 -28.08 21.50
C GLY A 35 -15.04 -27.54 21.75
N TRP A 36 -14.72 -27.10 22.97
CA TRP A 36 -13.39 -26.56 23.30
C TRP A 36 -12.34 -27.66 23.45
N THR A 37 -11.08 -27.28 23.21
CA THR A 37 -9.95 -28.13 23.61
C THR A 37 -9.85 -28.20 25.13
N ARG A 38 -9.35 -29.31 25.69
CA ARG A 38 -9.19 -29.48 27.14
C ARG A 38 -8.36 -28.36 27.78
N ASP A 39 -7.35 -27.85 27.06
CA ASP A 39 -6.52 -26.75 27.55
C ASP A 39 -7.28 -25.41 27.59
N HIS A 40 -8.07 -25.13 26.55
CA HIS A 40 -8.93 -23.94 26.52
C HIS A 40 -10.02 -24.01 27.62
N ALA A 41 -10.65 -25.17 27.82
CA ALA A 41 -11.64 -25.37 28.88
C ALA A 41 -11.03 -25.17 30.28
N ARG A 42 -9.83 -25.69 30.52
CA ARG A 42 -9.07 -25.47 31.77
C ARG A 42 -8.80 -23.99 32.02
N HIS A 43 -8.30 -23.28 31.01
CA HIS A 43 -8.04 -21.83 31.11
C HIS A 43 -9.32 -21.04 31.41
N GLN A 44 -10.43 -21.38 30.76
CA GLN A 44 -11.72 -20.73 31.01
C GLN A 44 -12.26 -20.99 32.41
N LEU A 45 -12.24 -22.24 32.89
CA LEU A 45 -12.70 -22.59 34.24
C LEU A 45 -11.93 -21.82 35.33
N ARG A 46 -10.60 -21.75 35.21
CA ARG A 46 -9.75 -20.97 36.14
C ARG A 46 -10.00 -19.48 36.06
N SER A 47 -10.12 -18.93 34.84
CA SER A 47 -10.43 -17.51 34.63
C SER A 47 -11.79 -17.13 35.23
N GLN A 48 -12.81 -17.97 35.06
CA GLN A 48 -14.13 -17.73 35.62
C GLN A 48 -14.13 -17.84 37.15
N PHE A 49 -13.40 -18.80 37.73
CA PHE A 49 -13.26 -18.90 39.17
C PHE A 49 -12.62 -17.65 39.79
N HIS A 50 -11.55 -17.14 39.17
CA HIS A 50 -10.91 -15.90 39.60
C HIS A 50 -11.86 -14.70 39.51
N GLN A 51 -12.68 -14.61 38.45
CA GLN A 51 -13.69 -13.55 38.31
C GLN A 51 -14.79 -13.64 39.37
N ILE A 52 -15.23 -14.86 39.71
CA ILE A 52 -16.19 -15.11 40.78
C ILE A 52 -15.61 -14.69 42.14
N ARG A 53 -14.36 -15.03 42.43
CA ARG A 53 -13.67 -14.61 43.66
C ARG A 53 -13.51 -13.09 43.77
N ALA A 54 -13.27 -12.42 42.65
CA ALA A 54 -13.17 -10.97 42.57
C ALA A 54 -14.54 -10.24 42.56
N GLY A 55 -15.67 -10.95 42.75
CA GLY A 55 -17.00 -10.37 42.79
C GLY A 55 -17.50 -9.81 41.45
N VAL A 56 -16.82 -10.10 40.34
CA VAL A 56 -17.17 -9.57 39.01
C VAL A 56 -18.34 -10.38 38.46
N SER A 57 -19.52 -9.78 38.24
CA SER A 57 -20.65 -10.48 37.60
C SER A 57 -20.32 -10.89 36.16
N LEU A 58 -21.08 -11.85 35.60
CA LEU A 58 -20.88 -12.26 34.20
C LEU A 58 -21.08 -11.07 33.25
N ASP A 59 -22.10 -10.25 33.52
CA ASP A 59 -22.38 -9.02 32.78
C ASP A 59 -21.24 -8.01 32.92
N ALA A 60 -20.73 -7.77 34.13
CA ALA A 60 -19.61 -6.85 34.36
C ALA A 60 -18.30 -7.32 33.69
N ALA A 61 -18.09 -8.62 33.53
CA ALA A 61 -16.92 -9.16 32.82
C ALA A 61 -17.01 -8.97 31.30
N VAL A 62 -18.20 -9.19 30.73
CA VAL A 62 -18.51 -8.90 29.32
C VAL A 62 -18.44 -7.40 29.07
N ASP A 63 -18.99 -6.61 29.98
CA ASP A 63 -19.02 -5.16 29.90
C ASP A 63 -17.62 -4.56 30.06
N ARG A 64 -16.77 -5.07 30.97
CA ARG A 64 -15.35 -4.66 31.04
C ARG A 64 -14.58 -4.90 29.75
N ARG A 65 -14.89 -5.93 28.97
CA ARG A 65 -14.28 -6.13 27.64
C ARG A 65 -14.78 -5.11 26.62
N ARG A 66 -16.06 -4.73 26.69
CA ARG A 66 -16.70 -3.73 25.81
C ARG A 66 -16.35 -2.29 26.17
N LEU A 67 -16.20 -2.01 27.46
CA LEU A 67 -15.95 -0.69 28.07
C LEU A 67 -14.48 -0.35 28.22
N LYS A 68 -13.54 -1.17 27.71
CA LYS A 68 -12.14 -0.75 27.69
C LYS A 68 -12.07 0.62 26.99
N PRO A 69 -11.53 1.66 27.66
CA PRO A 69 -11.47 2.97 27.05
C PRO A 69 -10.73 2.84 25.72
N LYS A 70 -11.38 3.30 24.65
CA LYS A 70 -10.75 3.32 23.33
C LYS A 70 -9.52 4.20 23.48
N LYS A 71 -8.32 3.63 23.24
CA LYS A 71 -7.04 4.35 23.32
C LYS A 71 -7.05 5.62 22.46
N PHE A 72 -7.84 5.62 21.39
CA PHE A 72 -7.96 6.72 20.42
C PHE A 72 -9.30 7.43 20.56
N SER A 73 -9.21 8.76 20.68
CA SER A 73 -10.36 9.64 20.82
C SER A 73 -11.26 9.60 19.57
N PRO A 74 -12.57 9.91 19.69
CA PRO A 74 -13.45 10.06 18.53
C PRO A 74 -12.95 11.09 17.51
N ARG A 75 -12.24 12.13 17.99
CA ARG A 75 -11.63 13.16 17.15
C ARG A 75 -10.46 12.62 16.34
N ALA A 76 -9.59 11.82 16.97
CA ALA A 76 -8.52 11.11 16.25
C ALA A 76 -9.08 10.14 15.21
N GLN A 77 -10.19 9.44 15.49
CA GLN A 77 -10.81 8.55 14.49
C GLN A 77 -11.31 9.31 13.25
N ARG A 78 -11.91 10.50 13.42
CA ARG A 78 -12.33 11.34 12.28
C ARG A 78 -11.14 11.87 11.48
N ALA A 79 -10.11 12.35 12.18
CA ALA A 79 -8.88 12.81 11.53
C ALA A 79 -8.18 11.66 10.78
N LEU A 80 -8.14 10.45 11.36
CA LEU A 80 -7.61 9.25 10.70
C LEU A 80 -8.36 8.94 9.40
N GLU A 81 -9.69 9.05 9.39
CA GLU A 81 -10.48 8.82 8.19
C GLU A 81 -10.19 9.84 7.09
N LEU A 82 -10.00 11.12 7.45
CA LEU A 82 -9.56 12.16 6.51
C LEU A 82 -8.19 11.81 5.92
N VAL A 83 -7.20 11.51 6.79
CA VAL A 83 -5.85 11.12 6.36
C VAL A 83 -5.89 9.91 5.41
N TRP A 84 -6.70 8.91 5.74
CA TRP A 84 -6.86 7.71 4.91
C TRP A 84 -7.49 8.02 3.54
N LYS A 85 -8.55 8.85 3.50
CA LYS A 85 -9.17 9.27 2.23
C LYS A 85 -8.20 10.08 1.37
N SER A 86 -7.52 11.06 1.97
CA SER A 86 -6.56 11.92 1.27
C SER A 86 -5.35 11.16 0.74
N SER A 87 -4.89 10.11 1.43
CA SER A 87 -3.72 9.30 1.01
C SER A 87 -4.00 8.26 -0.08
N GLY A 88 -5.19 8.26 -0.69
CA GLY A 88 -5.56 7.25 -1.68
C GLY A 88 -5.86 5.89 -1.06
N ARG A 89 -6.33 5.89 0.19
CA ARG A 89 -6.93 4.75 0.90
C ARG A 89 -6.05 3.50 1.06
N PRO A 90 -4.76 3.62 1.43
CA PRO A 90 -3.89 2.46 1.64
C PRO A 90 -4.37 1.55 2.78
N CYS A 91 -3.84 0.32 2.83
CA CYS A 91 -4.01 -0.53 4.00
C CYS A 91 -3.23 0.04 5.21
N GLY A 92 -3.61 -0.35 6.43
CA GLY A 92 -3.07 0.22 7.65
C GLY A 92 -1.54 0.16 7.74
N LYS A 93 -0.91 -0.87 7.17
CA LYS A 93 0.55 -1.00 7.11
C LYS A 93 1.23 0.14 6.36
N TYR A 94 0.70 0.52 5.20
CA TYR A 94 1.28 1.61 4.41
C TYR A 94 0.84 2.98 4.97
N LEU A 95 -0.38 3.08 5.51
CA LEU A 95 -0.83 4.33 6.13
C LEU A 95 -0.03 4.68 7.38
N GLU A 96 0.31 3.69 8.21
CA GLU A 96 1.17 3.89 9.39
C GLU A 96 2.52 4.48 8.97
N ALA A 97 3.15 3.92 7.94
CA ALA A 97 4.44 4.40 7.44
C ALA A 97 4.37 5.80 6.80
N ALA A 98 3.24 6.15 6.17
CA ALA A 98 3.01 7.45 5.55
C ALA A 98 2.45 8.52 6.51
N MET A 99 2.14 8.14 7.75
CA MET A 99 1.31 8.94 8.65
C MET A 99 1.88 10.34 8.88
N SER A 100 3.18 10.43 9.15
CA SER A 100 3.85 11.73 9.39
C SER A 100 3.75 12.63 8.16
N ASP A 101 4.14 12.12 6.98
CA ASP A 101 4.15 12.90 5.74
C ASP A 101 2.74 13.37 5.35
N CYS A 102 1.73 12.51 5.54
CA CYS A 102 0.34 12.87 5.28
C CYS A 102 -0.15 13.96 6.24
N LEU A 103 0.15 13.83 7.54
CA LEU A 103 -0.23 14.84 8.54
C LEU A 103 0.45 16.18 8.26
N ASP A 104 1.74 16.17 7.93
CA ASP A 104 2.51 17.38 7.60
C ASP A 104 1.93 18.10 6.38
N SER A 105 1.59 17.38 5.31
CA SER A 105 0.93 17.97 4.13
C SER A 105 -0.45 18.53 4.50
N LEU A 106 -1.29 17.76 5.17
CA LEU A 106 -2.64 18.20 5.54
C LEU A 106 -2.63 19.42 6.47
N GLU A 107 -1.68 19.52 7.40
CA GLU A 107 -1.51 20.71 8.23
C GLU A 107 -1.01 21.91 7.44
N ARG A 108 0.04 21.72 6.64
CA ARG A 108 0.66 22.79 5.84
C ARG A 108 -0.32 23.43 4.87
N HIS A 109 -1.16 22.62 4.22
CA HIS A 109 -2.18 23.08 3.29
C HIS A 109 -3.51 23.41 3.99
N GLY A 110 -3.57 23.27 5.32
CA GLY A 110 -4.67 23.74 6.14
C GLY A 110 -5.94 22.89 6.10
N HIS A 111 -5.85 21.63 5.67
CA HIS A 111 -6.91 20.63 5.79
C HIS A 111 -7.06 20.14 7.23
N LEU A 112 -5.97 20.12 7.98
CA LEU A 112 -5.95 19.92 9.43
C LEU A 112 -5.48 21.21 10.10
N ARG A 113 -6.31 21.80 10.96
CA ARG A 113 -6.01 23.05 11.68
C ARG A 113 -6.35 22.89 13.15
N GLU A 114 -5.45 23.33 14.02
CA GLU A 114 -5.68 23.33 15.46
C GLU A 114 -7.00 24.05 15.80
N GLY A 115 -7.81 23.43 16.66
CA GLY A 115 -9.12 23.95 17.06
C GLY A 115 -10.26 23.68 16.07
N ARG A 116 -9.98 23.36 14.80
CA ARG A 116 -11.02 22.99 13.82
C ARG A 116 -11.35 21.51 13.91
N HIS A 117 -12.65 21.19 13.92
CA HIS A 117 -13.17 19.82 14.01
C HIS A 117 -12.60 18.99 15.18
N GLY A 118 -12.03 19.67 16.19
CA GLY A 118 -11.37 19.04 17.32
C GLY A 118 -9.97 18.50 17.04
N TYR A 119 -9.32 18.90 15.95
CA TYR A 119 -7.91 18.61 15.72
C TYR A 119 -7.02 19.41 16.69
N SER A 120 -5.99 18.78 17.22
CA SER A 120 -5.07 19.37 18.21
C SER A 120 -3.73 18.62 18.21
N PRO A 121 -2.68 19.16 18.85
CA PRO A 121 -1.40 18.47 19.02
C PRO A 121 -1.52 17.13 19.76
N SER A 122 -2.53 16.94 20.62
CA SER A 122 -2.80 15.64 21.24
C SER A 122 -3.35 14.63 20.24
N VAL A 123 -4.27 15.06 19.36
CA VAL A 123 -4.81 14.21 18.29
C VAL A 123 -3.70 13.82 17.30
N ARG A 124 -2.82 14.75 16.94
CA ARG A 124 -1.65 14.45 16.09
C ARG A 124 -0.78 13.35 16.70
N ARG A 125 -0.43 13.47 17.99
CA ARG A 125 0.35 12.44 18.70
C ARG A 125 -0.36 11.10 18.75
N GLU A 126 -1.67 11.09 19.01
CA GLU A 126 -2.46 9.86 18.92
C GLU A 126 -2.29 9.22 17.54
N LEU A 127 -2.45 9.98 16.45
CA LEU A 127 -2.30 9.44 15.09
C LEU A 127 -0.89 8.96 14.77
N LEU A 128 0.17 9.59 15.28
CA LEU A 128 1.54 9.12 15.09
C LEU A 128 1.83 7.82 15.88
N ASP A 129 1.16 7.60 17.01
CA ASP A 129 1.31 6.41 17.86
C ASP A 129 0.41 5.23 17.45
N ILE A 130 -0.40 5.38 16.39
CA ILE A 130 -1.35 4.36 15.97
C ILE A 130 -0.66 3.25 15.17
N SER A 131 -0.94 1.99 15.51
CA SER A 131 -0.39 0.84 14.77
C SER A 131 -1.22 0.47 13.54
N ALA A 132 -0.60 -0.16 12.53
CA ALA A 132 -1.28 -0.67 11.33
C ALA A 132 -2.55 -1.47 11.62
N ALA A 133 -2.46 -2.44 12.54
CA ALA A 133 -3.59 -3.29 12.90
C ALA A 133 -4.74 -2.48 13.55
N THR A 134 -4.39 -1.40 14.26
CA THR A 134 -5.36 -0.52 14.88
C THR A 134 -6.04 0.38 13.85
N ILE A 135 -5.27 0.91 12.89
CA ILE A 135 -5.79 1.64 11.72
C ILE A 135 -6.83 0.79 11.00
N ASP A 136 -6.48 -0.43 10.60
CA ASP A 136 -7.38 -1.31 9.85
C ASP A 136 -8.64 -1.67 10.65
N ARG A 137 -8.54 -1.78 11.98
CA ARG A 137 -9.69 -2.00 12.84
C ARG A 137 -10.62 -0.79 12.89
N TYR A 138 -10.10 0.42 13.03
CA TYR A 138 -10.91 1.63 13.12
C TYR A 138 -11.55 2.01 11.77
N LEU A 139 -10.81 1.81 10.68
CA LEU A 139 -11.30 2.10 9.33
C LEU A 139 -12.19 1.00 8.75
N ARG A 140 -12.48 -0.08 9.48
CA ARG A 140 -13.26 -1.21 8.94
C ARG A 140 -14.62 -0.78 8.39
N GLY A 141 -15.35 0.10 9.08
CA GLY A 141 -16.63 0.63 8.60
C GLY A 141 -16.46 1.45 7.33
N ALA A 142 -15.58 2.46 7.39
CA ALA A 142 -15.28 3.31 6.24
C ALA A 142 -14.78 2.53 5.01
N LYS A 143 -14.05 1.42 5.21
CA LYS A 143 -13.59 0.50 4.15
C LYS A 143 -14.69 -0.39 3.58
N ALA A 144 -15.72 -0.72 4.38
CA ALA A 144 -16.82 -1.55 3.93
C ALA A 144 -17.82 -0.76 3.08
N ASP A 145 -18.03 0.51 3.44
CA ASP A 145 -18.88 1.46 2.70
C ASP A 145 -18.15 2.03 1.47
N ASP A 146 -16.86 1.74 1.31
CA ASP A 146 -16.06 2.20 0.20
C ASP A 146 -16.21 1.27 -1.01
N HIS A 147 -17.10 1.66 -1.92
CA HIS A 147 -17.37 0.93 -3.15
C HIS A 147 -16.60 1.49 -4.36
N ASP A 148 -15.79 2.53 -4.17
CA ASP A 148 -15.26 3.33 -5.27
C ASP A 148 -13.74 3.15 -5.48
N ASP A 149 -13.38 3.09 -6.77
CA ASP A 149 -12.04 3.08 -7.37
C ASP A 149 -11.18 1.78 -7.33
N SER A 150 -11.62 0.79 -8.13
CA SER A 150 -10.78 -0.32 -8.61
C SER A 150 -9.56 0.15 -9.43
N TRP A 151 -9.64 1.34 -10.03
CA TRP A 151 -8.62 1.87 -10.94
C TRP A 151 -7.26 2.08 -10.27
N LEU A 152 -7.24 2.58 -9.03
CA LEU A 152 -6.00 2.91 -8.29
C LEU A 152 -5.52 1.77 -7.40
N THR A 153 -6.46 0.93 -6.97
CA THR A 153 -6.14 -0.29 -6.24
C THR A 153 -5.65 -1.39 -7.19
N GLY A 154 -6.07 -1.37 -8.47
CA GLY A 154 -5.60 -2.23 -9.56
C GLY A 154 -4.27 -1.78 -10.17
N THR A 155 -4.17 -0.53 -10.66
CA THR A 155 -2.89 0.05 -11.15
C THR A 155 -1.84 0.04 -10.06
N GLY A 156 -2.21 0.47 -8.86
CA GLY A 156 -1.37 0.40 -7.69
C GLY A 156 -1.03 -1.03 -7.29
N ALA A 157 -1.89 -2.05 -7.42
CA ALA A 157 -1.47 -3.42 -7.08
C ALA A 157 -0.42 -4.00 -8.06
N GLY A 158 -0.49 -3.61 -9.35
CA GLY A 158 0.55 -3.90 -10.35
C GLY A 158 1.83 -3.11 -10.10
N MET A 159 1.73 -1.79 -9.87
CA MET A 159 2.86 -0.88 -9.60
C MET A 159 3.45 -1.03 -8.18
N ARG A 160 2.68 -1.55 -7.21
CA ARG A 160 3.12 -1.97 -5.86
C ARG A 160 3.61 -3.41 -5.87
N ALA A 161 3.71 -4.04 -7.04
CA ALA A 161 4.46 -5.28 -7.14
C ALA A 161 5.88 -4.90 -6.73
N SER A 162 6.15 -5.19 -5.46
CA SER A 162 7.46 -5.27 -4.88
C SER A 162 8.25 -6.16 -5.82
N LEU A 163 8.97 -5.54 -6.75
CA LEU A 163 9.99 -6.24 -7.48
C LEU A 163 10.87 -6.75 -6.34
N PRO A 164 11.12 -8.06 -6.23
CA PRO A 164 12.27 -8.53 -5.48
C PRO A 164 13.42 -7.58 -5.73
N ARG A 165 14.41 -7.54 -4.86
CA ARG A 165 15.77 -7.37 -5.39
C ARG A 165 15.98 -8.52 -6.39
N GLN A 166 15.34 -8.46 -7.56
CA GLN A 166 15.48 -9.30 -8.71
C GLN A 166 16.77 -8.78 -9.24
N ARG A 167 17.84 -9.20 -8.57
CA ARG A 167 19.16 -9.03 -9.11
C ARG A 167 19.06 -9.58 -10.52
N MET A 168 19.27 -8.71 -11.50
CA MET A 168 19.73 -9.15 -12.80
C MET A 168 20.84 -10.15 -12.56
N ARG A 169 20.94 -11.18 -13.41
CA ARG A 169 21.94 -12.24 -13.19
C ARG A 169 23.35 -11.67 -12.98
N SER A 170 23.63 -10.49 -13.57
CA SER A 170 24.89 -9.75 -13.62
C SER A 170 25.10 -8.60 -12.61
N LEU A 171 24.05 -7.94 -12.06
CA LEU A 171 24.26 -6.79 -11.17
C LEU A 171 24.58 -7.21 -9.73
N LEU A 172 25.71 -6.72 -9.21
CA LEU A 172 26.23 -7.03 -7.88
C LEU A 172 25.46 -6.30 -6.76
N GLU A 173 25.10 -5.02 -6.99
CA GLU A 173 24.42 -4.16 -6.02
C GLU A 173 23.36 -3.30 -6.73
N PRO A 174 22.10 -3.26 -6.25
CA PRO A 174 21.08 -2.43 -6.87
C PRO A 174 21.21 -0.97 -6.38
N GLU A 175 21.49 -0.06 -7.30
CA GLU A 175 21.34 1.39 -7.13
C GLU A 175 20.06 1.86 -7.85
N PRO A 176 19.42 2.96 -7.42
CA PRO A 176 18.33 3.56 -8.17
C PRO A 176 18.85 4.08 -9.52
N GLY A 177 18.03 3.99 -10.56
CA GLY A 177 18.37 4.32 -11.94
C GLY A 177 18.03 3.20 -12.93
N TYR A 178 17.58 2.05 -12.44
CA TYR A 178 17.21 0.90 -13.26
C TYR A 178 15.70 0.74 -13.29
N PHE A 179 15.09 0.88 -14.47
CA PHE A 179 13.62 0.95 -14.60
C PHE A 179 13.04 -0.29 -15.27
N LEU A 180 12.04 -0.91 -14.63
CA LEU A 180 11.10 -1.76 -15.33
C LEU A 180 10.27 -0.91 -16.29
N VAL A 181 10.20 -1.35 -17.55
CA VAL A 181 9.39 -0.69 -18.58
C VAL A 181 8.18 -1.55 -18.90
N GLU A 182 7.01 -0.95 -18.82
CA GLU A 182 5.74 -1.57 -19.19
C GLU A 182 5.06 -0.74 -20.27
N LEU A 183 4.55 -1.41 -21.30
CA LEU A 183 3.83 -0.78 -22.40
C LEU A 183 2.40 -1.33 -22.43
N LEU A 184 1.42 -0.43 -22.47
CA LEU A 184 0.03 -0.77 -22.74
C LEU A 184 -0.40 -0.07 -24.03
N THR A 185 -0.82 -0.86 -25.02
CA THR A 185 -1.43 -0.34 -26.24
C THR A 185 -2.94 -0.22 -26.07
N ILE A 186 -3.49 0.93 -26.44
CA ILE A 186 -4.92 1.21 -26.49
C ILE A 186 -5.26 1.65 -27.90
N THR A 187 -6.06 0.83 -28.59
CA THR A 187 -6.55 1.14 -29.93
C THR A 187 -7.74 2.09 -29.83
N THR A 188 -7.62 3.23 -30.50
CA THR A 188 -8.67 4.25 -30.64
C THR A 188 -9.79 3.79 -31.59
N PRO A 189 -10.95 4.46 -31.63
CA PRO A 189 -12.04 4.12 -32.56
C PRO A 189 -11.65 4.21 -34.04
N THR A 190 -10.66 5.04 -34.36
CA THR A 190 -10.15 5.21 -35.73
C THR A 190 -9.22 4.06 -36.14
N GLY A 191 -8.90 3.14 -35.22
CA GLY A 191 -7.98 2.02 -35.45
C GLY A 191 -6.51 2.37 -35.22
N GLU A 192 -6.22 3.56 -34.70
CA GLU A 192 -4.87 4.02 -34.38
C GLU A 192 -4.48 3.63 -32.95
N ASP A 193 -3.22 3.24 -32.74
CA ASP A 193 -2.74 2.74 -31.45
C ASP A 193 -2.05 3.85 -30.64
N CYS A 194 -2.64 4.19 -29.49
CA CYS A 194 -1.96 4.97 -28.45
C CYS A 194 -1.16 4.02 -27.56
N VAL A 195 0.02 4.43 -27.11
CA VAL A 195 0.87 3.62 -26.23
C VAL A 195 1.08 4.35 -24.91
N THR A 196 0.74 3.71 -23.81
CA THR A 196 1.06 4.17 -22.46
C THR A 196 2.30 3.44 -21.96
N VAL A 197 3.35 4.20 -21.64
CA VAL A 197 4.60 3.67 -21.10
C VAL A 197 4.70 4.00 -19.62
N THR A 198 5.01 3.01 -18.79
CA THR A 198 5.29 3.17 -17.37
C THR A 198 6.72 2.78 -17.07
N PHE A 199 7.44 3.65 -16.38
CA PHE A 199 8.76 3.40 -15.83
C PHE A 199 8.62 3.21 -14.33
N THR A 200 9.04 2.05 -13.82
CA THR A 200 9.11 1.79 -12.37
C THR A 200 10.53 1.43 -11.96
N ASP A 201 11.17 2.25 -11.13
CA ASP A 201 12.51 1.98 -10.61
C ASP A 201 12.48 0.73 -9.71
N VAL A 202 13.40 -0.20 -9.96
CA VAL A 202 13.40 -1.51 -9.31
C VAL A 202 13.87 -1.50 -7.86
N GLU A 203 14.66 -0.50 -7.42
CA GLU A 203 15.21 -0.43 -6.07
C GLU A 203 14.41 0.50 -5.15
N ILE A 204 13.86 1.59 -5.68
CA ILE A 204 13.13 2.59 -4.89
C ILE A 204 11.64 2.65 -5.20
N GLY A 205 11.17 1.99 -6.26
CA GLY A 205 9.77 1.98 -6.65
C GLY A 205 9.27 3.34 -7.15
N TRP A 206 10.18 4.20 -7.62
CA TRP A 206 9.82 5.46 -8.25
C TRP A 206 9.07 5.19 -9.55
N VAL A 207 7.93 5.84 -9.76
CA VAL A 207 7.09 5.57 -10.92
C VAL A 207 6.66 6.84 -11.65
N HIS A 208 6.76 6.81 -12.97
CA HIS A 208 6.11 7.79 -13.84
C HIS A 208 5.55 7.10 -15.08
N THR A 209 4.45 7.64 -15.58
CA THR A 209 3.68 7.06 -16.68
C THR A 209 3.36 8.17 -17.67
N THR A 210 3.46 7.88 -18.96
CA THR A 210 3.08 8.79 -20.04
C THR A 210 2.36 8.04 -21.13
N THR A 211 1.27 8.60 -21.63
CA THR A 211 0.56 8.16 -22.83
C THR A 211 1.05 8.97 -24.03
N PHE A 212 1.41 8.27 -25.10
CA PHE A 212 1.95 8.82 -26.33
C PHE A 212 0.93 8.70 -27.46
N ALA A 213 0.99 9.68 -28.37
CA ALA A 213 0.14 9.74 -29.54
C ALA A 213 0.42 8.61 -30.54
N PRO A 214 -0.57 8.26 -31.37
CA PRO A 214 -0.37 7.27 -32.42
C PRO A 214 0.82 7.57 -33.32
N GLY A 215 1.51 6.51 -33.76
CA GLY A 215 2.68 6.61 -34.64
C GLY A 215 3.98 7.07 -33.97
N THR A 216 3.96 7.40 -32.67
CA THR A 216 5.21 7.67 -31.93
C THR A 216 6.09 6.41 -31.95
N GLN A 217 7.38 6.54 -32.25
CA GLN A 217 8.31 5.41 -32.24
C GLN A 217 8.66 5.02 -30.80
N VAL A 218 8.81 3.72 -30.53
CA VAL A 218 9.12 3.24 -29.17
C VAL A 218 10.43 3.82 -28.64
N VAL A 219 11.46 3.98 -29.49
CA VAL A 219 12.72 4.62 -29.11
C VAL A 219 12.52 6.07 -28.64
N ASP A 220 11.64 6.83 -29.29
CA ASP A 220 11.33 8.21 -28.89
C ASP A 220 10.57 8.25 -27.56
N MET A 221 9.65 7.30 -27.35
CA MET A 221 8.95 7.16 -26.06
C MET A 221 9.94 6.87 -24.93
N LEU A 222 10.85 5.91 -25.12
CA LEU A 222 11.89 5.57 -24.13
C LEU A 222 12.79 6.77 -23.86
N ALA A 223 13.23 7.47 -24.90
CA ALA A 223 14.07 8.66 -24.77
C ALA A 223 13.36 9.78 -23.98
N GLN A 224 12.07 10.01 -24.22
CA GLN A 224 11.28 10.97 -23.45
C GLN A 224 11.11 10.53 -21.99
N MET A 225 10.83 9.24 -21.74
CA MET A 225 10.68 8.71 -20.39
C MET A 225 11.99 8.81 -19.58
N VAL A 226 13.15 8.60 -20.22
CA VAL A 226 14.48 8.78 -19.61
C VAL A 226 14.71 10.24 -19.24
N ARG A 227 14.44 11.19 -20.15
CA ARG A 227 14.59 12.63 -19.87
C ARG A 227 13.69 13.13 -18.75
N ALA A 228 12.52 12.51 -18.58
CA ALA A 228 11.55 12.88 -17.55
C ALA A 228 11.90 12.34 -16.15
N ALA A 229 12.84 11.38 -16.04
CA ALA A 229 13.25 10.85 -14.75
C ALA A 229 14.00 11.93 -13.92
N PRO A 230 13.72 12.05 -12.61
CA PRO A 230 14.35 13.09 -11.78
C PRO A 230 15.78 12.75 -11.33
N PHE A 231 16.31 11.61 -11.76
CA PHE A 231 17.65 11.12 -11.51
C PHE A 231 18.14 10.32 -12.72
N ILE A 232 19.43 10.02 -12.74
CA ILE A 232 20.07 9.32 -13.86
C ILE A 232 19.42 7.95 -14.10
N VAL A 233 19.14 7.66 -15.37
CA VAL A 233 18.72 6.32 -15.80
C VAL A 233 19.96 5.58 -16.27
N THR A 234 20.33 4.52 -15.56
CA THR A 234 21.48 3.68 -15.90
C THR A 234 21.07 2.44 -16.69
N GLY A 235 19.79 2.07 -16.64
CA GLY A 235 19.30 0.97 -17.45
C GLY A 235 17.79 0.78 -17.43
N VAL A 236 17.31 -0.02 -18.37
CA VAL A 236 15.90 -0.32 -18.57
C VAL A 236 15.67 -1.82 -18.74
N LEU A 237 14.51 -2.28 -18.26
CA LEU A 237 14.01 -3.64 -18.36
C LEU A 237 12.72 -3.70 -19.19
N PRO A 238 12.79 -3.59 -20.53
CA PRO A 238 11.62 -3.74 -21.37
C PRO A 238 11.15 -5.20 -21.52
N PRO A 239 9.90 -5.41 -21.98
CA PRO A 239 9.42 -6.73 -22.39
C PRO A 239 10.28 -7.31 -23.52
N PRO A 240 10.42 -8.64 -23.64
CA PRO A 240 11.33 -9.25 -24.61
C PRO A 240 11.04 -8.92 -26.08
N ALA A 241 9.79 -8.55 -26.40
CA ALA A 241 9.36 -8.20 -27.75
C ALA A 241 9.67 -6.75 -28.14
N VAL A 242 10.22 -5.94 -27.23
CA VAL A 242 10.40 -4.50 -27.44
C VAL A 242 11.76 -4.14 -28.06
N PRO A 243 12.92 -4.58 -27.54
CA PRO A 243 14.21 -4.16 -28.09
C PRO A 243 14.40 -4.57 -29.55
N ASP A 244 14.79 -3.60 -30.38
CA ASP A 244 15.26 -3.78 -31.75
C ASP A 244 16.65 -3.10 -31.95
N SER A 245 17.16 -3.08 -33.18
CA SER A 245 18.46 -2.47 -33.48
C SER A 245 18.49 -0.96 -33.25
N ALA A 246 17.38 -0.25 -33.47
CA ALA A 246 17.30 1.19 -33.24
C ALA A 246 17.33 1.53 -31.75
N ILE A 247 16.57 0.78 -30.93
CA ILE A 247 16.56 0.92 -29.48
C ILE A 247 17.91 0.56 -28.87
N THR A 248 18.57 -0.49 -29.39
CA THR A 248 19.91 -0.90 -28.94
C THR A 248 20.94 0.19 -29.22
N THR A 249 20.95 0.73 -30.44
CA THR A 249 21.86 1.82 -30.83
C THR A 249 21.63 3.06 -29.98
N TRP A 250 20.37 3.48 -29.81
CA TRP A 250 20.02 4.63 -28.96
C TRP A 250 20.51 4.43 -27.52
N ALA A 251 20.32 3.26 -26.94
CA ALA A 251 20.74 3.01 -25.57
C ALA A 251 22.27 3.00 -25.42
N GLU A 252 23.00 2.43 -26.38
CA GLU A 252 24.47 2.50 -26.42
C GLU A 252 24.97 3.94 -26.48
N GLU A 253 24.40 4.77 -27.36
CA GLU A 253 24.74 6.19 -27.50
C GLU A 253 24.46 7.01 -26.23
N ASN A 254 23.47 6.59 -25.44
CA ASN A 254 23.06 7.26 -24.20
C ASN A 254 23.62 6.61 -22.92
N LEU A 255 24.48 5.59 -23.05
CA LEU A 255 25.07 4.83 -21.94
C LEU A 255 24.01 4.18 -21.02
N ILE A 256 22.94 3.66 -21.62
CA ILE A 256 21.85 2.99 -20.93
C ILE A 256 21.96 1.49 -21.15
N GLU A 257 22.00 0.71 -20.08
CA GLU A 257 21.94 -0.74 -20.19
C GLU A 257 20.53 -1.22 -20.56
N ILE A 258 20.42 -2.12 -21.53
CA ILE A 258 19.17 -2.82 -21.85
C ILE A 258 19.29 -4.28 -21.47
N HIS A 259 18.37 -4.75 -20.64
CA HIS A 259 18.20 -6.17 -20.36
C HIS A 259 16.71 -6.49 -20.42
N CYS A 260 16.31 -7.68 -20.85
CA CYS A 260 14.89 -7.99 -20.98
C CYS A 260 14.32 -8.47 -19.64
N THR A 261 13.01 -8.33 -19.43
CA THR A 261 12.35 -8.88 -18.21
C THR A 261 12.52 -10.40 -18.06
N SER A 262 12.83 -11.12 -19.14
CA SER A 262 13.22 -12.54 -19.14
C SER A 262 14.54 -12.82 -18.42
N ASP A 263 15.41 -11.82 -18.27
CA ASP A 263 16.73 -11.96 -17.64
C ASP A 263 16.67 -11.93 -16.10
N LEU A 264 15.48 -11.65 -15.55
CA LEU A 264 15.22 -11.63 -14.12
C LEU A 264 15.16 -13.05 -13.56
N ARG A 265 15.96 -13.32 -12.50
CA ARG A 265 16.09 -14.66 -11.88
C ARG A 265 14.78 -15.25 -11.35
N GLN A 266 13.86 -14.38 -10.99
CA GLN A 266 12.46 -14.71 -10.74
C GLN A 266 11.76 -13.77 -11.71
N GLY A 267 10.98 -14.24 -12.67
CA GLY A 267 10.34 -13.36 -13.67
C GLY A 267 9.58 -12.20 -13.04
N SER A 268 9.24 -11.18 -13.82
CA SER A 268 8.45 -10.04 -13.34
C SER A 268 7.24 -10.55 -12.55
N ARG A 269 7.16 -10.19 -11.27
CA ARG A 269 6.00 -10.49 -10.42
C ARG A 269 5.06 -9.30 -10.33
N VAL A 270 5.23 -8.30 -11.22
CA VAL A 270 4.05 -7.57 -11.66
C VAL A 270 3.10 -8.67 -12.15
N PRO A 271 1.98 -8.92 -11.46
CA PRO A 271 0.99 -9.85 -12.00
C PRO A 271 0.68 -9.40 -13.44
N ASP A 272 0.13 -10.27 -14.28
CA ASP A 272 -0.59 -9.93 -15.54
C ASP A 272 -1.77 -8.93 -15.34
N ARG A 273 -1.81 -8.23 -14.21
CA ARG A 273 -2.60 -7.05 -13.92
C ARG A 273 -1.90 -5.78 -14.44
N THR A 274 -1.18 -5.92 -15.54
CA THR A 274 -0.64 -4.88 -16.41
C THR A 274 -1.82 -4.09 -16.95
N PHE A 275 -2.21 -3.01 -16.28
CA PHE A 275 -3.25 -2.08 -16.76
C PHE A 275 -4.54 -2.74 -17.35
N SER A 276 -4.81 -4.01 -17.04
CA SER A 276 -5.82 -4.82 -17.70
C SER A 276 -7.15 -4.48 -17.05
N GLY A 277 -7.86 -3.57 -17.72
CA GLY A 277 -9.07 -2.93 -17.21
C GLY A 277 -8.96 -1.42 -16.94
N LEU A 278 -7.90 -0.74 -17.39
CA LEU A 278 -8.03 0.72 -17.55
C LEU A 278 -8.81 1.02 -18.82
N ASP A 279 -10.03 1.48 -18.61
CA ASP A 279 -10.89 2.04 -19.64
C ASP A 279 -10.55 3.52 -19.81
N LEU A 280 -9.33 3.83 -20.26
CA LEU A 280 -8.98 5.22 -20.58
C LEU A 280 -9.88 5.66 -21.74
N PRO A 281 -10.48 6.86 -21.70
CA PRO A 281 -11.35 7.37 -22.75
C PRO A 281 -10.55 7.82 -23.97
N LEU A 282 -9.46 7.12 -24.30
CA LEU A 282 -8.80 7.18 -25.59
C LEU A 282 -9.61 6.39 -26.63
N GLY A 283 -10.55 5.55 -26.18
CA GLY A 283 -11.48 4.75 -26.99
C GLY A 283 -12.76 5.46 -27.45
N THR A 284 -12.96 6.75 -27.14
CA THR A 284 -14.19 7.52 -27.49
C THR A 284 -14.00 9.01 -27.87
N PRO A 285 -12.82 9.66 -27.90
CA PRO A 285 -12.76 11.10 -28.09
C PRO A 285 -12.81 11.49 -29.57
N HIS A 286 -13.54 12.58 -29.89
CA HIS A 286 -13.47 13.24 -31.19
C HIS A 286 -12.15 14.02 -31.39
N ASP A 287 -11.38 14.22 -30.31
CA ASP A 287 -10.07 14.90 -30.28
C ASP A 287 -9.10 14.06 -29.42
N ILE A 288 -8.29 13.23 -30.09
CA ILE A 288 -7.36 12.30 -29.43
C ILE A 288 -6.23 13.04 -28.69
N ASP A 289 -5.78 14.18 -29.22
CA ASP A 289 -4.69 14.96 -28.63
C ASP A 289 -5.13 15.57 -27.29
N ALA A 290 -6.35 16.14 -27.24
CA ALA A 290 -6.93 16.65 -26.00
C ALA A 290 -7.12 15.53 -24.95
N ALA A 291 -7.52 14.34 -25.39
CA ALA A 291 -7.68 13.20 -24.50
C ALA A 291 -6.34 12.71 -23.94
N ILE A 292 -5.30 12.61 -24.77
CA ILE A 292 -3.94 12.26 -24.34
C ILE A 292 -3.40 13.28 -23.34
N ALA A 293 -3.58 14.58 -23.62
CA ALA A 293 -3.16 15.64 -22.70
C ALA A 293 -3.84 15.48 -21.33
N ARG A 294 -5.16 15.24 -21.31
CA ARG A 294 -5.92 15.03 -20.07
C ARG A 294 -5.49 13.77 -19.31
N VAL A 295 -5.25 12.67 -20.01
CA VAL A 295 -4.74 11.43 -19.43
C VAL A 295 -3.33 11.64 -18.83
N ASN A 296 -2.47 12.41 -19.50
CA ASN A 296 -1.14 12.74 -18.98
C ASN A 296 -1.18 13.66 -17.76
N GLU A 297 -2.15 14.57 -17.65
CA GLU A 297 -2.39 15.32 -16.40
C GLU A 297 -2.75 14.38 -15.24
N LEU A 298 -3.57 13.35 -15.51
CA LEU A 298 -3.89 12.32 -14.52
C LEU A 298 -2.63 11.55 -14.12
N TRP A 299 -1.80 11.13 -15.08
CA TRP A 299 -0.54 10.44 -14.77
C TRP A 299 0.40 11.27 -13.93
N ALA A 300 0.56 12.55 -14.23
CA ALA A 300 1.39 13.45 -13.43
C ALA A 300 0.89 13.55 -11.98
N ALA A 301 -0.41 13.76 -11.77
CA ALA A 301 -0.99 13.81 -10.42
C ALA A 301 -0.87 12.48 -9.67
N LEU A 302 -0.98 11.36 -10.38
CA LEU A 302 -0.79 10.03 -9.82
C LEU A 302 0.66 9.74 -9.44
N ALA A 303 1.61 10.08 -10.30
CA ALA A 303 3.04 9.95 -10.01
C ALA A 303 3.41 10.74 -8.75
N ASP A 304 2.91 11.98 -8.61
CA ASP A 304 3.15 12.78 -7.41
C ASP A 304 2.60 12.12 -6.15
N ARG A 305 1.36 11.61 -6.18
CA ARG A 305 0.79 10.91 -5.03
C ARG A 305 1.54 9.62 -4.70
N LEU A 306 1.90 8.83 -5.71
CA LEU A 306 2.57 7.54 -5.54
C LEU A 306 3.99 7.72 -5.00
N ASN A 307 4.77 8.63 -5.59
CA ASN A 307 6.18 8.82 -5.23
C ASN A 307 6.38 9.54 -3.91
N TYR A 308 5.51 10.50 -3.58
CA TYR A 308 5.70 11.36 -2.41
C TYR A 308 4.91 10.90 -1.18
N PHE A 309 3.78 10.21 -1.36
CA PHE A 309 2.88 9.89 -0.25
C PHE A 309 2.51 8.41 -0.11
N MET A 310 2.87 7.54 -1.07
CA MET A 310 2.54 6.11 -1.00
C MET A 310 3.80 5.27 -0.70
N PRO A 311 3.93 4.71 0.51
CA PRO A 311 5.06 3.85 0.82
C PRO A 311 5.02 2.55 0.02
N VAL A 312 6.19 2.14 -0.43
CA VAL A 312 6.44 0.84 -1.07
C VAL A 312 7.34 0.00 -0.18
N LYS A 313 7.31 -1.31 -0.39
CA LYS A 313 8.19 -2.27 0.29
C LYS A 313 8.84 -3.18 -0.74
N ASN A 314 10.12 -3.48 -0.55
CA ASN A 314 10.84 -4.40 -1.41
C ASN A 314 11.11 -5.72 -0.68
N PRO A 315 11.11 -6.85 -1.39
CA PRO A 315 11.45 -8.13 -0.84
C PRO A 315 12.95 -8.22 -0.60
N VAL A 316 13.35 -8.44 0.65
CA VAL A 316 14.74 -8.49 1.08
C VAL A 316 15.26 -9.90 1.28
N GLY A 317 14.36 -10.89 1.37
CA GLY A 317 14.77 -12.27 1.63
C GLY A 317 13.62 -13.24 1.78
N TRP A 318 13.96 -14.39 2.35
CA TRP A 318 13.02 -15.45 2.67
C TRP A 318 13.36 -16.00 4.05
N ARG A 319 12.33 -16.25 4.86
CA ARG A 319 12.45 -17.01 6.09
C ARG A 319 11.62 -18.30 6.04
N PRO A 320 12.06 -19.38 6.66
CA PRO A 320 11.20 -20.54 6.89
C PRO A 320 10.13 -20.20 7.94
N THR A 321 8.91 -20.68 7.74
CA THR A 321 7.90 -20.74 8.81
C THR A 321 8.18 -21.93 9.73
N PRO A 322 7.55 -22.01 10.92
CA PRO A 322 7.63 -23.20 11.77
C PRO A 322 7.18 -24.50 11.06
N SER A 323 6.35 -24.40 10.02
CA SER A 323 5.92 -25.51 9.17
C SER A 323 6.88 -25.83 8.01
N GLY A 324 8.06 -25.18 7.92
CA GLY A 324 9.04 -25.38 6.86
C GLY A 324 8.75 -24.65 5.54
N VAL A 325 7.61 -23.95 5.43
CA VAL A 325 7.24 -23.20 4.23
C VAL A 325 8.07 -21.92 4.13
N ARG A 326 8.65 -21.64 2.96
CA ARG A 326 9.38 -20.38 2.74
C ARG A 326 8.39 -19.22 2.61
N ARG A 327 8.52 -18.24 3.50
CA ARG A 327 7.76 -16.98 3.45
C ARG A 327 8.68 -15.83 3.10
N ARG A 328 8.24 -14.98 2.18
CA ARG A 328 8.99 -13.80 1.73
C ARG A 328 9.04 -12.75 2.84
N GLU A 329 10.22 -12.19 3.03
CA GLU A 329 10.46 -11.05 3.91
C GLU A 329 10.56 -9.78 3.09
N TYR A 330 10.09 -8.68 3.69
CA TYR A 330 10.05 -7.37 3.08
C TYR A 330 10.72 -6.38 4.03
N ASP A 331 11.31 -5.33 3.46
CA ASP A 331 11.79 -4.19 4.21
C ASP A 331 10.64 -3.41 4.89
N GLN A 332 11.02 -2.38 5.63
CA GLN A 332 10.08 -1.42 6.19
C GLN A 332 9.52 -0.54 5.07
N PRO A 333 8.19 -0.30 5.03
CA PRO A 333 7.61 0.55 4.02
C PRO A 333 8.16 1.98 4.09
N ARG A 334 8.56 2.53 2.94
CA ARG A 334 9.02 3.92 2.78
C ARG A 334 8.55 4.44 1.43
N THR A 335 8.24 5.73 1.34
CA THR A 335 7.87 6.38 0.07
C THR A 335 9.05 6.36 -0.91
N PRO A 336 8.82 6.27 -2.23
CA PRO A 336 9.88 6.36 -3.23
C PRO A 336 10.75 7.62 -3.06
N VAL A 337 10.16 8.78 -2.74
CA VAL A 337 10.93 10.00 -2.46
C VAL A 337 11.86 9.85 -1.25
N SER A 338 11.39 9.20 -0.17
CA SER A 338 12.23 8.95 1.01
C SER A 338 13.37 7.99 0.71
N ARG A 339 13.14 7.02 -0.18
CA ARG A 339 14.17 6.07 -0.63
C ARG A 339 15.19 6.77 -1.54
N LEU A 340 14.73 7.62 -2.46
CA LEU A 340 15.57 8.44 -3.34
C LEU A 340 16.47 9.41 -2.55
N LEU A 341 15.91 10.12 -1.58
CA LEU A 341 16.69 11.03 -0.74
C LEU A 341 17.70 10.27 0.13
N ALA A 342 17.39 9.03 0.52
CA ALA A 342 18.28 8.20 1.33
C ALA A 342 19.36 7.49 0.52
N SER A 343 19.20 7.33 -0.80
CA SER A 343 20.21 6.70 -1.65
C SER A 343 21.44 7.59 -1.88
N GLY A 344 21.28 8.91 -1.78
CA GLY A 344 22.38 9.87 -1.93
C GLY A 344 22.84 10.09 -3.37
N ILE A 345 22.12 9.58 -4.37
CA ILE A 345 22.49 9.69 -5.79
C ILE A 345 22.22 11.08 -6.38
N LEU A 346 21.35 11.86 -5.73
CA LEU A 346 20.97 13.20 -6.20
C LEU A 346 22.07 14.21 -5.87
N CYS A 347 22.35 15.11 -6.82
CA CYS A 347 23.17 16.27 -6.52
C CYS A 347 22.45 17.22 -5.52
N PRO A 348 23.15 18.19 -4.92
CA PRO A 348 22.53 19.12 -3.96
C PRO A 348 21.33 19.90 -4.54
N GLU A 349 21.38 20.28 -5.81
CA GLU A 349 20.30 21.00 -6.49
C GLU A 349 19.06 20.11 -6.70
N GLN A 350 19.23 18.91 -7.25
CA GLN A 350 18.15 17.93 -7.38
C GLN A 350 17.54 17.57 -6.02
N THR A 351 18.38 17.41 -4.99
CA THR A 351 17.91 17.16 -3.62
C THR A 351 17.03 18.29 -3.10
N ARG A 352 17.41 19.55 -3.38
CA ARG A 352 16.61 20.73 -3.01
C ARG A 352 15.28 20.74 -3.75
N GLU A 353 15.30 20.58 -5.08
CA GLU A 353 14.10 20.55 -5.92
C GLU A 353 13.10 19.47 -5.50
N VAL A 354 13.59 18.25 -5.24
CA VAL A 354 12.75 17.14 -4.78
C VAL A 354 12.12 17.44 -3.42
N ARG A 355 12.85 18.08 -2.50
CA ARG A 355 12.33 18.48 -1.18
C ARG A 355 11.32 19.62 -1.29
N GLU A 356 11.60 20.63 -2.09
CA GLU A 356 10.70 21.77 -2.34
C GLU A 356 9.39 21.27 -2.95
N LYS A 357 9.47 20.40 -3.96
CA LYS A 357 8.30 19.74 -4.53
C LYS A 357 7.54 18.95 -3.46
N SER A 358 8.22 18.11 -2.67
CA SER A 358 7.59 17.37 -1.58
C SER A 358 6.86 18.27 -0.57
N GLN A 359 7.38 19.46 -0.30
CA GLN A 359 6.78 20.41 0.63
C GLN A 359 5.58 21.15 0.02
N GLY A 360 5.61 21.42 -1.28
CA GLY A 360 4.55 22.11 -2.01
C GLY A 360 3.35 21.25 -2.39
N LEU A 361 3.47 19.91 -2.33
CA LEU A 361 2.38 19.01 -2.69
C LEU A 361 1.31 18.91 -1.58
N ASP A 362 0.08 19.24 -1.97
CA ASP A 362 -1.14 19.04 -1.17
C ASP A 362 -1.73 17.66 -1.42
N ILE A 363 -1.61 16.74 -0.47
CA ILE A 363 -2.12 15.36 -0.63
C ILE A 363 -3.65 15.30 -0.80
N ALA A 364 -4.41 16.20 -0.14
CA ALA A 364 -5.85 16.24 -0.29
C ALA A 364 -6.24 16.91 -1.61
N GLY A 365 -5.55 17.99 -1.98
CA GLY A 365 -5.69 18.66 -3.28
C GLY A 365 -5.39 17.72 -4.45
N LEU A 366 -4.30 16.95 -4.38
CA LEU A 366 -3.96 15.90 -5.35
C LEU A 366 -5.07 14.85 -5.47
N THR A 367 -5.56 14.34 -4.35
CA THR A 367 -6.65 13.34 -4.38
C THR A 367 -7.95 13.90 -4.96
N ALA A 368 -8.29 15.16 -4.67
CA ALA A 368 -9.42 15.83 -5.29
C ALA A 368 -9.21 16.03 -6.80
N ARG A 369 -8.02 16.48 -7.23
CA ARG A 369 -7.66 16.66 -8.64
C ARG A 369 -7.72 15.33 -9.41
N ILE A 370 -7.22 14.25 -8.82
CA ILE A 370 -7.30 12.91 -9.41
C ILE A 370 -8.75 12.49 -9.61
N ALA A 371 -9.62 12.71 -8.62
CA ALA A 371 -11.04 12.38 -8.73
C ALA A 371 -11.74 13.24 -9.80
N GLU A 372 -11.44 14.54 -9.86
CA GLU A 372 -11.93 15.45 -10.90
C GLU A 372 -11.52 14.96 -12.30
N LEU A 373 -10.22 14.73 -12.51
CA LEU A 373 -9.68 14.25 -13.79
C LEU A 373 -10.37 12.96 -14.22
N LYS A 374 -10.54 12.00 -13.30
CA LYS A 374 -11.28 10.76 -13.57
C LYS A 374 -12.73 11.01 -13.99
N SER A 375 -13.45 11.89 -13.29
CA SER A 375 -14.84 12.19 -13.61
C SER A 375 -15.01 12.82 -15.00
N THR A 376 -13.97 13.51 -15.48
CA THR A 376 -13.95 14.09 -16.84
C THR A 376 -13.46 13.13 -17.92
N LEU A 377 -12.97 11.95 -17.53
CA LEU A 377 -12.50 10.91 -18.43
C LEU A 377 -13.60 9.87 -18.76
N HIS A 378 -14.87 10.15 -18.47
CA HIS A 378 -16.01 9.29 -18.78
C HIS A 378 -17.02 9.97 -19.70
#